data_AF-A0A495P4G2-F1
#
_entry.id   AF-A0A495P4G2-F1
#
_cell.length_a   1.000
_cell.length_b   1.000
_cell.length_c   1.000
_cell.angle_alpha   90.00
_cell.angle_beta   90.00
_cell.angle_gamma   90.00
#
_symmetry.space_group_name_H-M   'P 1'
#
loop_
_entity.id
_entity.type
_entity.pdbx_description
1 polymer ?
#
loop_
_entity_poly.entity_id
_entity_poly.type
_entity_poly.pdbx_seq_one_letter_code
_entity_poly.pdbx_strand_id
1 'polypeptide(L)'
;MEKHKREEEFFRRIIQETNREKASPDLLRNVMYAIEAKQSLNLAYEPLISRNVWIALVVLMSFAVLGLFLITTDFSMKWNFEFMNYISIPKINLSSTMLYAIGFVSLFFLQIPFLQNYMRNQYK
;
A
#
# COMPACT_ATOMS: atom_id res chain seq x y z
N MET A 1 2.75 0.46 -43.87
CA MET A 1 3.90 1.12 -43.21
C MET A 1 4.22 2.51 -43.77
N GLU A 2 3.73 2.92 -44.95
CA GLU A 2 4.06 4.24 -45.53
C GLU A 2 3.33 5.45 -44.91
N LYS A 3 2.19 5.24 -44.24
CA LYS A 3 1.37 6.33 -43.69
C LYS A 3 2.06 7.03 -42.50
N HIS A 4 2.73 6.27 -41.63
CA HIS A 4 3.43 6.79 -40.45
C HIS A 4 4.67 7.61 -40.81
N LYS A 5 5.38 7.27 -41.89
CA LYS A 5 6.55 8.05 -42.34
C LYS A 5 6.20 9.50 -42.67
N ARG A 6 5.05 9.74 -43.29
CA ARG A 6 4.60 11.09 -43.64
C ARG A 6 4.20 11.90 -42.42
N GLU A 7 3.60 11.26 -41.42
CA GLU A 7 3.24 11.88 -40.15
C GLU A 7 4.49 12.26 -39.35
N GLU A 8 5.48 11.35 -39.29
CA GLU A 8 6.77 11.60 -38.64
C GLU A 8 7.56 12.75 -39.31
N GLU A 9 7.60 12.79 -40.64
CA GLU A 9 8.26 13.88 -41.37
C GLU A 9 7.57 15.23 -41.16
N PHE A 10 6.23 15.23 -41.08
CA PHE A 10 5.45 16.42 -40.77
C PHE A 10 5.73 16.94 -39.35
N PHE A 11 5.70 16.06 -38.35
CA PHE A 11 6.05 16.40 -36.97
C PHE A 11 7.49 16.91 -36.85
N ARG A 12 8.43 16.29 -37.56
CA ARG A 12 9.84 16.69 -37.54
C ARG A 12 10.06 18.09 -38.14
N ARG A 13 9.32 18.45 -39.19
CA ARG A 13 9.35 19.80 -39.78
C ARG A 13 8.78 20.85 -38.83
N ILE A 14 7.62 20.57 -38.23
CA ILE A 14 7.02 21.48 -37.24
C ILE A 14 7.99 21.73 -36.08
N ILE A 15 8.56 20.68 -35.49
CA ILE A 15 9.50 20.81 -34.36
C ILE A 15 10.75 21.61 -34.78
N GLN A 16 11.28 21.41 -35.99
CA GLN A 16 12.43 22.16 -36.49
C GLN A 16 12.10 23.65 -36.74
N GLU A 17 10.88 23.95 -37.18
CA GLU A 17 10.41 25.33 -37.35
C GLU A 17 10.18 26.02 -36.00
N THR A 18 9.63 25.30 -35.00
CA THR A 18 9.42 25.85 -33.64
C THR A 18 10.74 26.01 -32.86
N ASN A 19 11.78 25.24 -33.19
CA ASN A 19 13.10 25.32 -32.53
C ASN A 19 13.85 26.65 -32.78
N ARG A 20 13.32 27.53 -33.64
CA ARG A 20 13.84 28.91 -33.82
C ARG A 20 13.37 29.88 -32.75
N GLU A 21 12.26 29.60 -32.08
CA GLU A 21 11.81 30.36 -30.93
C GLU A 21 12.37 29.68 -29.68
N LYS A 22 13.65 29.98 -29.37
CA LYS A 22 14.19 29.66 -28.04
C LYS A 22 13.23 30.23 -27.01
N ALA A 23 12.62 29.35 -26.22
CA ALA A 23 11.78 29.75 -25.10
C ALA A 23 12.51 30.84 -24.31
N SER A 24 11.83 31.97 -24.10
CA SER A 24 12.41 33.10 -23.38
C SER A 24 13.00 32.61 -22.04
N PRO A 25 14.18 33.09 -21.62
CA PRO A 25 14.76 32.74 -20.32
C PRO A 25 13.80 33.05 -19.16
N ASP A 26 12.90 34.03 -19.32
CA ASP A 26 11.86 34.33 -18.34
C ASP A 26 10.74 33.28 -18.31
N LEU A 27 10.46 32.60 -19.43
CA LEU A 27 9.47 31.52 -19.49
C LEU A 27 9.98 30.29 -18.72
N LEU A 28 11.25 29.92 -18.92
CA LEU A 28 11.89 28.86 -18.14
C LEU A 28 11.85 29.19 -16.64
N ARG A 29 12.17 30.44 -16.27
CA ARG A 29 12.18 30.88 -14.87
C ARG A 29 10.77 30.88 -14.25
N ASN A 30 9.75 31.34 -14.98
CA ASN A 30 8.36 31.29 -14.52
C ASN A 30 7.83 29.85 -14.39
N VAL A 31 8.19 28.96 -15.32
CA VAL A 31 7.80 27.55 -15.27
C VAL A 31 8.49 26.85 -14.10
N MET A 32 9.79 27.07 -13.90
CA MET A 32 10.52 26.50 -12.76
C MET A 32 9.93 26.98 -11.43
N TYR A 33 9.63 28.28 -11.31
CA TYR A 33 9.00 28.85 -10.13
C TYR A 33 7.60 28.27 -9.88
N ALA A 34 6.80 28.10 -10.93
CA ALA A 34 5.48 27.49 -10.82
C ALA A 34 5.53 25.99 -10.47
N ILE A 35 6.56 25.27 -10.91
CA ILE A 35 6.77 23.86 -10.57
C ILE A 35 7.24 23.76 -9.11
N GLU A 36 8.20 24.56 -8.68
CA GLU A 36 8.75 24.55 -7.32
C GLU A 36 7.70 25.00 -6.28
N ALA A 37 6.86 25.99 -6.61
CA ALA A 37 5.70 26.39 -5.82
C ALA A 37 4.62 25.30 -5.72
N LYS A 38 4.50 24.42 -6.73
CA LYS A 38 3.60 23.25 -6.69
C LYS A 38 4.21 22.05 -5.98
N GLN A 39 5.53 21.88 -6.04
CA GLN A 39 6.24 20.76 -5.45
C GLN A 39 6.45 20.92 -3.93
N SER A 40 6.47 22.16 -3.45
CA SER A 40 6.46 22.48 -2.01
C SER A 40 5.10 22.23 -1.34
N LEU A 41 4.02 22.03 -2.12
CA LEU A 41 2.74 21.54 -1.60
C LEU A 41 2.80 20.02 -1.42
N ASN A 42 3.38 19.61 -0.29
CA ASN A 42 3.09 18.35 0.37
C ASN A 42 3.47 17.06 -0.37
N LEU A 43 4.78 16.80 -0.46
CA LEU A 43 5.28 15.44 -0.24
C LEU A 43 5.39 15.17 1.26
N ALA A 44 4.33 15.45 2.01
CA ALA A 44 4.24 15.05 3.41
C ALA A 44 4.22 13.52 3.40
N TYR A 45 5.28 12.92 3.92
CA TYR A 45 5.43 11.47 4.02
C TYR A 45 4.32 10.96 4.94
N GLU A 46 3.19 10.57 4.36
CA GLU A 46 2.08 10.01 5.11
C GLU A 46 2.50 8.63 5.58
N PRO A 47 2.59 8.41 6.91
CA PRO A 47 2.98 7.11 7.40
C PRO A 47 1.92 6.10 6.95
N LEU A 48 2.34 5.08 6.19
CA LEU A 48 1.48 4.00 5.64
C LEU A 48 0.54 3.38 6.69
N ILE A 49 0.92 3.47 7.95
CA ILE A 49 0.14 3.03 9.10
C ILE A 49 0.03 4.22 10.05
N SER A 50 -1.20 4.67 10.28
CA SER A 50 -1.46 5.74 11.25
C SER A 50 -0.94 5.33 12.64
N ARG A 51 -0.50 6.32 13.42
CA ARG A 51 0.04 6.11 14.77
C ARG A 51 -0.94 5.34 15.68
N ASN A 52 -2.24 5.50 15.46
CA ASN A 52 -3.30 4.82 16.21
C ASN A 52 -3.34 3.31 15.91
N VAL A 53 -3.08 2.91 14.67
CA VAL A 53 -3.03 1.49 14.28
C VAL A 53 -1.81 0.80 14.90
N TRP A 54 -0.68 1.50 15.02
CA TRP A 54 0.49 1.00 15.75
C TRP A 54 0.20 0.75 17.22
N ILE A 55 -0.52 1.67 17.88
CA ILE A 55 -0.92 1.49 19.29
C ILE A 55 -1.87 0.28 19.42
N ALA A 56 -2.86 0.16 18.53
CA ALA A 56 -3.77 -0.97 18.52
C ALA A 56 -3.04 -2.32 18.32
N LEU A 57 -2.03 -2.35 17.43
CA LEU A 57 -1.22 -3.53 17.18
C LEU A 57 -0.41 -3.94 18.42
N VAL A 58 0.23 -2.96 19.08
CA VAL A 58 1.00 -3.21 20.32
C VAL A 58 0.08 -3.75 21.42
N VAL A 59 -1.08 -3.13 21.62
CA VAL A 59 -2.07 -3.57 22.61
C VAL A 59 -2.51 -5.01 22.31
N LEU A 60 -2.88 -5.30 21.07
CA LEU A 60 -3.30 -6.64 20.65
C LEU A 60 -2.20 -7.68 20.91
N MET A 61 -0.96 -7.35 20.56
CA MET A 61 0.18 -8.24 20.74
C MET A 61 0.50 -8.47 22.22
N SER A 62 0.43 -7.42 23.06
CA SER A 62 0.56 -7.55 24.51
C SER A 62 -0.53 -8.44 25.12
N PHE A 63 -1.79 -8.29 24.70
CA PHE A 63 -2.88 -9.15 25.16
C PHE A 63 -2.68 -10.62 24.75
N ALA A 64 -2.21 -10.88 23.53
CA ALA A 64 -1.93 -12.23 23.07
C ALA A 64 -0.80 -12.90 23.87
N VAL A 65 0.28 -12.16 24.13
CA VAL A 65 1.41 -12.65 24.94
C VAL A 65 0.99 -12.91 26.39
N LEU A 66 0.23 -11.99 27.00
CA LEU A 66 -0.31 -12.17 28.35
C LEU A 66 -1.27 -13.37 28.41
N GLY A 67 -2.14 -13.53 27.41
CA GLY A 67 -3.04 -14.67 27.32
C GLY A 67 -2.30 -16.01 27.25
N LEU A 68 -1.27 -16.11 26.40
CA LEU A 68 -0.44 -17.31 26.30
C LEU A 68 0.34 -17.57 27.60
N PHE A 69 0.90 -16.53 28.21
CA PHE A 69 1.63 -16.65 29.48
C PHE A 69 0.73 -17.22 30.60
N LEU A 70 -0.51 -16.73 30.69
CA LEU A 70 -1.49 -17.18 31.69
C LEU A 70 -2.08 -18.57 31.42
N ILE A 71 -2.02 -19.06 30.19
CA ILE A 71 -2.38 -20.45 29.84
C ILE A 71 -1.22 -21.40 30.17
N THR A 72 0.02 -20.93 30.02
CA THR A 72 1.23 -21.76 30.18
C THR A 72 1.68 -21.87 31.65
N THR A 73 1.40 -20.85 32.46
CA THR A 73 1.41 -20.98 33.91
C THR A 73 0.05 -21.53 34.33
N ASP A 74 -0.02 -22.53 35.22
CA ASP A 74 -1.28 -23.05 35.81
C ASP A 74 -1.99 -22.00 36.71
N PHE A 75 -1.99 -20.75 36.27
CA PHE A 75 -2.64 -19.64 36.92
C PHE A 75 -4.12 -19.71 36.54
N SER A 76 -4.92 -20.35 37.42
CA SER A 76 -6.37 -20.46 37.24
C SER A 76 -7.07 -19.11 37.46
N MET A 77 -6.79 -18.13 36.60
CA MET A 77 -7.61 -16.93 36.53
C MET A 77 -8.87 -17.33 35.76
N LYS A 78 -10.00 -17.43 36.48
CA LYS A 78 -11.32 -17.61 35.88
C LYS A 78 -11.65 -16.36 35.08
N TRP A 79 -11.18 -16.32 33.83
CA TRP A 79 -11.57 -15.31 32.85
C TRP A 79 -13.05 -15.50 32.56
N ASN A 80 -13.88 -14.70 33.22
CA ASN A 80 -15.30 -14.68 32.95
C ASN A 80 -15.50 -13.87 31.66
N PHE A 81 -15.54 -14.57 30.53
CA PHE A 81 -15.76 -14.02 29.19
C PHE A 81 -17.20 -13.51 28.98
N GLU A 82 -17.81 -12.89 30.00
CA GLU A 82 -19.18 -12.37 29.92
C GLU A 82 -19.31 -11.29 28.83
N PHE A 83 -18.24 -10.57 28.50
CA PHE A 83 -18.22 -9.63 27.37
C PHE A 83 -18.40 -10.32 26.01
N MET A 84 -18.02 -11.59 25.89
CA MET A 84 -18.22 -12.37 24.67
C MET A 84 -19.67 -12.83 24.50
N ASN A 85 -20.48 -12.84 25.58
CA ASN A 85 -21.93 -13.11 25.51
C ASN A 85 -22.74 -11.92 24.97
N TYR A 86 -22.23 -10.68 25.10
CA TYR A 86 -22.86 -9.49 24.52
C TYR A 86 -22.57 -9.35 23.03
N ILE A 87 -21.46 -9.92 22.55
CA ILE A 87 -21.18 -10.04 21.13
C ILE A 87 -21.89 -11.32 20.66
N SER A 88 -23.16 -11.18 20.27
CA SER A 88 -23.86 -12.24 19.52
C SER A 88 -23.21 -12.37 18.15
N ILE A 89 -22.05 -13.05 18.10
CA ILE A 89 -21.45 -13.49 16.85
C ILE A 89 -22.44 -14.51 16.30
N PRO A 90 -23.07 -14.26 15.14
CA PRO A 90 -23.91 -15.27 14.53
C PRO A 90 -23.07 -16.54 14.38
N LYS A 91 -23.59 -17.70 14.80
CA LYS A 91 -22.94 -18.98 14.56
C LYS A 91 -22.93 -19.22 13.05
N ILE A 92 -21.88 -18.73 12.40
CA ILE A 92 -21.66 -18.95 10.97
C ILE A 92 -21.23 -20.41 10.85
N ASN A 93 -22.17 -21.28 10.50
CA ASN A 93 -21.88 -22.67 10.15
C ASN A 93 -21.22 -22.67 8.77
N LEU A 94 -19.91 -22.43 8.74
CA LEU A 94 -19.12 -22.58 7.53
C LEU A 94 -18.97 -24.07 7.22
N SER A 95 -19.25 -24.47 5.98
CA SER A 95 -18.99 -25.84 5.54
C SER A 95 -17.48 -26.12 5.58
N SER A 96 -17.09 -27.37 5.81
CA SER A 96 -15.67 -27.76 5.81
C SER A 96 -14.97 -27.36 4.50
N THR A 97 -15.68 -27.46 3.37
CA THR A 97 -15.21 -27.00 2.06
C THR A 97 -14.92 -25.51 2.02
N MET A 98 -15.77 -24.67 2.63
CA MET A 98 -15.54 -23.23 2.71
C MET A 98 -14.31 -22.91 3.56
N LEU A 99 -14.10 -23.65 4.67
CA LEU A 99 -12.92 -23.50 5.51
C LEU A 99 -11.63 -23.80 4.73
N TYR A 100 -11.61 -24.91 3.97
CA TYR A 100 -10.47 -25.26 3.12
C TYR A 100 -10.27 -24.24 1.99
N ALA A 101 -11.34 -23.72 1.40
CA ALA A 101 -11.26 -22.68 0.38
C ALA A 101 -10.66 -21.37 0.92
N ILE A 102 -11.10 -20.93 2.11
CA ILE A 102 -10.55 -19.74 2.77
C ILE A 102 -9.07 -19.95 3.11
N GLY A 103 -8.72 -21.13 3.63
CA GLY A 103 -7.32 -21.51 3.86
C GLY A 103 -6.50 -21.43 2.58
N PHE A 104 -6.98 -22.03 1.50
CA PHE A 104 -6.32 -22.02 0.19
C PHE A 104 -6.14 -20.61 -0.37
N VAL A 105 -7.16 -19.75 -0.28
CA VAL A 105 -7.07 -18.35 -0.74
C VAL A 105 -6.08 -17.55 0.11
N SER A 106 -6.02 -17.81 1.43
CA SER A 106 -5.09 -17.12 2.33
C SER A 106 -3.61 -17.37 1.97
N LEU A 107 -3.29 -18.53 1.40
CA LEU A 107 -1.95 -18.86 0.92
C LEU A 107 -1.50 -17.95 -0.24
N PHE A 108 -2.42 -17.48 -1.08
CA PHE A 108 -2.07 -16.52 -2.15
C PHE A 108 -1.70 -15.15 -1.60
N PHE A 109 -2.38 -14.70 -0.54
CA PHE A 109 -2.02 -13.45 0.12
C PHE A 109 -0.65 -13.52 0.79
N LEU A 110 -0.27 -14.70 1.29
CA LEU A 110 1.08 -14.92 1.81
C LEU A 110 2.14 -14.84 0.71
N GLN A 111 1.83 -15.18 -0.54
CA GLN A 111 2.79 -15.12 -1.66
C GLN A 111 3.13 -13.69 -2.10
N ILE A 112 2.22 -12.72 -1.90
CA ILE A 112 2.41 -11.31 -2.29
C ILE A 112 3.66 -10.67 -1.65
N PRO A 113 3.91 -10.75 -0.32
CA PRO A 113 5.11 -10.18 0.28
C PRO A 113 6.39 -10.89 -0.16
N PHE A 114 6.36 -12.20 -0.44
CA PHE A 114 7.52 -12.91 -1.01
C PHE A 114 7.88 -12.38 -2.40
N LEU A 115 6.88 -12.18 -3.26
CA LEU A 115 7.09 -11.64 -4.60
C LEU A 115 7.58 -10.18 -4.56
N GLN A 116 7.02 -9.37 -3.65
CA GLN A 116 7.45 -8.00 -3.43
C GLN A 116 8.91 -7.93 -2.94
N ASN A 117 9.31 -8.86 -2.06
CA ASN A 117 10.69 -8.92 -1.56
C ASN A 117 11.66 -9.38 -2.67
N TYR A 118 11.26 -10.35 -3.48
CA TYR A 118 12.06 -10.81 -4.62
C TYR A 118 12.30 -9.70 -5.65
N MET A 119 11.24 -8.98 -6.05
CA MET A 119 11.35 -7.86 -7.00
C MET A 119 12.27 -6.74 -6.48
N ARG A 120 12.23 -6.45 -5.17
CA ARG A 120 13.10 -5.46 -4.54
C ARG A 120 14.58 -5.84 -4.58
N ASN A 121 14.88 -7.14 -4.48
CA ASN A 121 16.26 -7.64 -4.54
C ASN A 121 16.83 -7.69 -5.97
N GLN A 122 15.99 -7.89 -6.98
CA GLN A 122 16.41 -7.91 -8.40
C GLN A 122 16.64 -6.51 -8.98
N TYR A 123 16.12 -5.46 -8.32
CA TYR A 123 16.28 -4.05 -8.74
C TYR A 123 17.43 -3.32 -8.02
N LYS A 124 18.32 -4.06 -7.33
CA LYS A 124 19.60 -3.58 -6.79
C LYS A 124 20.74 -4.12 -7.65
#